data_AF-A0A3Q9RSJ8-F1
#
_entry.id   AF-A0A3Q9RSJ8-F1
#
_cell.length_a   1.000
_cell.length_b   1.000
_cell.length_c   1.000
_cell.angle_alpha   90.00
_cell.angle_beta   90.00
_cell.angle_gamma   90.00
#
_symmetry.space_group_name_H-M   'P 1'
#
loop_
_entity.id
_entity.type
_entity.pdbx_description
1 polymer ?
#
loop_
_entity_poly.entity_id
_entity_poly.type
_entity_poly.pdbx_seq_one_letter_code
_entity_poly.pdbx_strand_id
1 'polypeptide(L)'
;MEALQTFYEATNELIQVLQQGEGDRDVRIEQIQALLNQRDELLKSIQPPFSEPEQALGKQLVQLNQQVEQLLQKQKREIQQDMKKLSLQKKSNQKYTNPYESLATDGVFYDKRN
;
A
#
# COMPACT_ATOMS: atom_id res chain seq x y z
N MET A 1 17.02 4.61 26.52
CA MET A 1 17.36 3.22 26.14
C MET A 1 16.17 2.44 25.62
N GLU A 2 15.10 2.18 26.41
CA GLU A 2 13.98 1.33 25.98
C GLU A 2 13.33 1.78 24.66
N ALA A 3 12.94 3.06 24.54
CA ALA A 3 12.26 3.57 23.35
C ALA A 3 13.02 3.38 22.03
N LEU A 4 14.35 3.55 22.03
CA LEU A 4 15.17 3.38 20.81
C LEU A 4 15.29 1.90 20.42
N GLN A 5 15.38 1.02 21.41
CA GLN A 5 15.42 -0.42 21.21
C GLN A 5 14.06 -0.95 20.72
N THR A 6 12.96 -0.50 21.32
CA THR A 6 11.60 -0.84 20.85
C THR A 6 11.35 -0.31 19.45
N PHE A 7 11.86 0.88 19.11
CA PHE A 7 11.78 1.41 17.75
C PHE A 7 12.57 0.56 16.75
N TYR A 8 13.73 0.05 17.16
CA TYR A 8 14.52 -0.90 16.37
C TYR A 8 13.81 -2.23 16.14
N GLU A 9 13.20 -2.80 17.18
CA GLU A 9 12.42 -4.02 17.07
C GLU A 9 11.22 -3.83 16.12
N ALA A 10 10.42 -2.77 16.34
CA ALA A 10 9.29 -2.43 15.48
C ALA A 10 9.71 -2.17 14.02
N THR A 11 10.90 -1.61 13.80
CA THR A 11 11.44 -1.37 12.45
C THR A 11 11.80 -2.70 11.76
N ASN A 12 12.40 -3.65 12.47
CA ASN A 12 12.70 -4.97 11.91
C ASN A 12 11.43 -5.78 11.63
N GLU A 13 10.46 -5.75 12.55
CA GLU A 13 9.16 -6.39 12.34
C GLU A 13 8.45 -5.83 11.10
N LEU A 14 8.46 -4.50 10.93
CA LEU A 14 7.90 -3.86 9.74
C LEU A 14 8.61 -4.31 8.45
N ILE A 15 9.93 -4.41 8.46
CA ILE A 15 10.69 -4.94 7.32
C ILE A 15 10.25 -6.38 7.01
N GLN A 16 10.11 -7.22 8.03
CA GLN A 16 9.68 -8.60 7.86
C GLN A 16 8.27 -8.68 7.24
N VAL A 17 7.30 -7.91 7.75
CA VAL A 17 5.93 -7.88 7.22
C VAL A 17 5.90 -7.37 5.78
N LEU A 18 6.69 -6.35 5.45
CA LEU A 18 6.80 -5.81 4.09
C LEU A 18 7.48 -6.78 3.10
N GLN A 19 8.32 -7.69 3.59
CA GLN A 19 8.99 -8.70 2.77
C GLN A 19 8.19 -9.99 2.62
N GLN A 20 7.35 -10.33 3.61
CA GLN A 20 6.45 -11.48 3.54
C GLN A 20 5.33 -11.21 2.53
N GLY A 21 5.52 -11.70 1.30
CA GLY A 21 4.58 -11.55 0.19
C GLY A 21 3.37 -12.51 0.21
N GLU A 22 3.28 -13.39 1.21
CA GLU A 22 2.28 -14.47 1.26
C GLU A 22 1.29 -14.27 2.43
N GLY A 23 0.00 -14.61 2.24
CA GLY A 23 -1.07 -14.46 3.23
C GLY A 23 -2.19 -13.47 2.85
N ASP A 24 -3.08 -13.19 3.79
CA ASP A 24 -4.18 -12.23 3.61
C ASP A 24 -3.66 -10.79 3.47
N ARG A 25 -4.03 -10.14 2.38
CA ARG A 25 -3.59 -8.77 2.05
C ARG A 25 -4.13 -7.75 3.04
N ASP A 26 -5.36 -7.91 3.50
CA ASP A 26 -6.00 -6.91 4.35
C ASP A 26 -5.41 -6.97 5.77
N VAL A 27 -5.20 -8.18 6.29
CA VAL A 27 -4.49 -8.40 7.57
C VAL A 27 -3.08 -7.81 7.53
N ARG A 28 -2.32 -8.02 6.45
CA ARG A 28 -0.97 -7.42 6.32
C ARG A 28 -1.02 -5.90 6.29
N ILE A 29 -2.00 -5.29 5.61
CA ILE A 29 -2.15 -3.83 5.58
C ILE A 29 -2.41 -3.30 6.98
N GLU A 30 -3.28 -3.96 7.75
CA GLU A 30 -3.54 -3.60 9.15
C GLU A 30 -2.28 -3.69 10.01
N GLN A 31 -1.49 -4.77 9.87
CA GLN A 31 -0.22 -4.94 10.57
C GLN A 31 0.79 -3.84 10.22
N ILE A 32 0.95 -3.53 8.93
CA ILE A 32 1.82 -2.44 8.46
C ILE A 32 1.38 -1.12 9.09
N GLN A 33 0.07 -0.82 9.08
CA GLN A 33 -0.46 0.41 9.64
C GLN A 33 -0.24 0.50 11.15
N ALA A 34 -0.45 -0.59 11.89
CA ALA A 34 -0.21 -0.67 13.32
C ALA A 34 1.26 -0.41 13.66
N LEU A 35 2.19 -1.04 12.94
CA LEU A 35 3.63 -0.86 13.12
C LEU A 35 4.10 0.55 12.78
N LEU A 36 3.53 1.17 11.74
CA LEU A 36 3.81 2.57 11.40
C LEU A 36 3.36 3.51 12.52
N ASN A 37 2.13 3.33 13.02
CA ASN A 37 1.60 4.14 14.12
C ASN A 37 2.44 3.97 15.40
N GLN A 38 2.82 2.73 15.74
CA GLN A 38 3.68 2.44 16.88
C GLN A 38 5.04 3.15 16.75
N ARG A 39 5.66 3.10 15.56
CA ARG A 39 6.93 3.78 15.29
C ARG A 39 6.80 5.29 15.43
N ASP A 40 5.71 5.89 14.97
CA ASP A 40 5.47 7.34 15.10
C ASP A 40 5.34 7.77 16.57
N GLU A 41 4.66 6.99 17.41
CA GLU A 41 4.57 7.27 18.85
C GLU A 41 5.93 7.11 19.54
N LEU A 42 6.67 6.05 19.23
CA LEU A 42 8.01 5.81 19.77
C LEU A 42 8.98 6.93 19.39
N LEU A 43 8.92 7.43 18.15
CA LEU A 43 9.79 8.51 17.67
C LEU A 43 9.70 9.78 18.53
N LYS A 44 8.50 10.12 19.03
CA LYS A 44 8.28 11.29 19.90
C LYS A 44 9.03 11.21 21.23
N SER A 45 9.27 9.98 21.70
CA SER A 45 9.96 9.69 22.96
C SER A 45 11.48 9.55 22.83
N ILE A 46 12.01 9.48 21.60
CA ILE A 46 13.45 9.42 21.34
C ILE A 46 14.00 10.85 21.36
N GLN A 47 14.57 11.26 22.50
CA GLN A 47 15.15 12.58 22.69
C GLN A 47 16.56 12.53 23.28
N PRO A 48 17.42 13.52 22.98
CA PRO A 48 18.75 13.61 23.56
C PRO A 48 18.71 13.90 25.08
N PRO A 49 19.81 13.62 25.82
CA PRO A 49 21.12 13.16 25.35
C PRO A 49 21.20 11.65 25.10
N PHE A 50 21.97 11.25 24.08
CA PHE A 50 22.18 9.85 23.72
C PHE A 50 23.53 9.34 24.19
N SER A 51 23.53 8.15 24.81
CA SER A 51 24.74 7.40 25.13
C SER A 51 25.45 6.87 23.87
N GLU A 52 26.74 6.55 23.96
CA GLU A 52 27.49 5.93 22.85
C GLU A 52 26.80 4.70 22.21
N PRO A 53 26.27 3.72 22.98
CA PRO A 53 25.56 2.59 22.38
C PRO A 53 24.27 3.02 21.65
N GLU A 54 23.56 4.03 22.16
CA GLU A 54 22.36 4.58 21.49
C GLU A 54 22.72 5.30 20.19
N GLN A 55 23.86 5.98 20.13
CA GLN A 55 24.34 6.60 18.89
C GLN A 55 24.72 5.54 17.83
N ALA A 56 25.34 4.44 18.24
CA ALA A 56 25.63 3.32 17.35
C ALA A 56 24.35 2.69 16.80
N LEU A 57 23.38 2.40 17.67
CA LEU A 57 22.07 1.88 17.28
C LEU A 57 21.31 2.85 16.37
N GLY A 58 21.37 4.15 16.65
CA GLY A 58 20.78 5.20 15.82
C GLY A 58 21.34 5.20 14.39
N LYS A 59 22.65 5.01 14.21
CA LYS A 59 23.26 4.90 12.87
C LYS A 59 22.73 3.69 12.10
N GLN A 60 22.59 2.56 12.75
CA GLN A 60 22.01 1.36 12.15
C GLN A 60 20.53 1.57 11.78
N LEU A 61 19.77 2.23 12.65
CA LEU A 61 18.37 2.58 12.42
C LEU A 61 18.16 3.46 11.19
N VAL A 62 19.06 4.40 10.92
CA VAL A 62 19.00 5.22 9.70
C VAL A 62 19.07 4.35 8.43
N GLN A 63 19.91 3.32 8.42
CA GLN A 63 20.00 2.39 7.29
C GLN A 63 18.75 1.53 7.15
N LEU A 64 18.22 1.02 8.27
CA LEU A 64 16.97 0.25 8.27
C LEU A 64 15.78 1.10 7.81
N ASN A 65 15.72 2.38 8.19
CA ASN A 65 14.68 3.29 7.72
C ASN A 65 14.72 3.49 6.20
N GLN A 66 15.90 3.58 5.60
CA GLN A 66 16.04 3.67 4.14
C GLN A 66 15.49 2.39 3.47
N GLN A 67 15.76 1.23 4.05
CA GLN A 67 15.20 -0.04 3.58
C GLN A 67 13.67 -0.08 3.69
N VAL A 68 13.11 0.34 4.83
CA VAL A 68 11.65 0.46 5.03
C VAL A 68 11.03 1.35 3.97
N GLU A 69 11.63 2.50 3.68
CA GLU A 69 11.11 3.44 2.68
C GLU A 69 11.09 2.81 1.28
N GLN A 70 12.17 2.11 0.87
CA GLN A 70 12.20 1.39 -0.40
C GLN A 70 11.11 0.33 -0.50
N LEU A 71 10.89 -0.44 0.57
CA LEU A 71 9.87 -1.48 0.64
C LEU A 71 8.45 -0.91 0.57
N LEU A 72 8.17 0.17 1.30
CA LEU A 72 6.88 0.86 1.24
C LEU A 72 6.61 1.44 -0.15
N GLN A 73 7.62 2.01 -0.82
CA GLN A 73 7.47 2.50 -2.19
C GLN A 73 7.17 1.35 -3.16
N LYS A 74 7.82 0.19 -2.98
CA LYS A 74 7.50 -1.02 -3.76
C LYS A 74 6.04 -1.44 -3.54
N GLN A 75 5.61 -1.58 -2.29
CA GLN A 75 4.24 -1.95 -1.93
C GLN A 75 3.21 -0.98 -2.54
N LYS A 76 3.47 0.33 -2.46
CA LYS A 76 2.63 1.36 -3.07
C LYS A 76 2.50 1.18 -4.59
N ARG A 77 3.59 0.88 -5.29
CA ARG A 77 3.57 0.65 -6.74
C ARG A 77 2.76 -0.59 -7.10
N GLU A 78 2.88 -1.67 -6.34
CA GLU A 78 2.10 -2.89 -6.54
C GLU A 78 0.60 -2.62 -6.41
N ILE A 79 0.19 -1.91 -5.35
CA ILE A 79 -1.21 -1.50 -5.14
C ILE A 79 -1.72 -0.65 -6.32
N GLN A 80 -0.91 0.31 -6.79
CA GLN A 80 -1.28 1.15 -7.95
C GLN A 80 -1.43 0.33 -9.25
N GLN A 81 -0.57 -0.67 -9.46
CA GLN A 81 -0.68 -1.57 -10.62
C GLN A 81 -1.95 -2.39 -10.56
N ASP A 82 -2.31 -2.91 -9.39
CA ASP A 82 -3.53 -3.69 -9.21
C ASP A 82 -4.79 -2.85 -9.45
N MET A 83 -4.83 -1.61 -8.94
CA MET A 83 -5.92 -0.67 -9.25
C MET A 83 -6.07 -0.41 -10.75
N LYS A 84 -4.95 -0.25 -11.47
CA LYS A 84 -4.95 -0.08 -12.94
C LYS A 84 -5.49 -1.32 -13.64
N LYS A 85 -5.06 -2.52 -13.24
CA LYS A 85 -5.54 -3.79 -13.80
C LYS A 85 -7.05 -3.95 -13.60
N LEU A 86 -7.56 -3.69 -12.39
CA LEU A 86 -8.99 -3.74 -12.09
C LEU A 86 -9.80 -2.74 -12.93
N SER A 87 -9.30 -1.52 -13.12
CA SER A 87 -9.94 -0.52 -13.98
C SER A 87 -10.01 -0.96 -15.45
N LEU A 88 -8.92 -1.53 -15.97
CA LEU A 88 -8.86 -2.06 -17.34
C LEU A 88 -9.81 -3.25 -17.54
N GLN A 89 -9.87 -4.19 -16.59
CA GLN A 89 -10.79 -5.32 -16.63
C GLN A 89 -12.26 -4.86 -16.64
N LYS A 90 -12.63 -3.88 -15.81
CA LYS A 90 -13.99 -3.29 -15.82
C LYS A 90 -14.34 -2.68 -17.18
N LYS A 91 -13.43 -1.88 -17.77
CA LYS A 91 -13.62 -1.28 -19.10
C LYS A 91 -13.72 -2.33 -20.21
N SER A 92 -12.91 -3.39 -20.13
CA SER A 92 -12.96 -4.49 -21.09
C SER A 92 -14.29 -5.24 -21.00
N ASN A 93 -14.73 -5.62 -19.79
CA ASN A 93 -15.99 -6.31 -19.59
C ASN A 93 -17.19 -5.49 -20.07
N GLN A 94 -17.23 -4.17 -19.79
CA GLN A 94 -18.31 -3.30 -20.30
C GLN A 94 -18.39 -3.25 -21.83
N LYS A 95 -17.24 -3.30 -22.54
CA LYS A 95 -17.22 -3.33 -24.02
C LYS A 95 -17.77 -4.63 -24.61
N TYR A 96 -17.66 -5.75 -23.91
CA TYR A 96 -18.18 -7.03 -24.38
C TYR A 96 -19.65 -7.28 -23.97
N THR A 97 -20.12 -6.69 -22.87
CA THR A 97 -21.50 -6.86 -22.40
C THR A 97 -22.52 -5.96 -23.08
N ASN A 98 -22.10 -4.95 -23.86
CA ASN A 98 -23.05 -4.07 -24.56
C ASN A 98 -22.72 -3.81 -26.05
N PRO A 99 -22.80 -4.83 -26.94
CA PRO A 99 -22.59 -4.65 -28.38
C PRO A 99 -23.67 -3.81 -29.09
N TYR A 100 -24.76 -3.45 -28.39
CA TYR A 100 -25.96 -2.85 -28.99
C TYR A 100 -26.29 -1.43 -28.46
N GLU A 101 -25.49 -0.86 -27.57
CA GLU A 101 -25.74 0.51 -27.06
C GLU A 101 -25.61 1.57 -28.15
N SER A 102 -24.80 1.31 -29.20
CA SER A 102 -24.71 2.17 -30.38
C SER A 102 -25.76 1.89 -31.46
N LEU A 103 -26.71 0.98 -31.23
CA LEU A 103 -27.79 0.61 -32.17
C LEU A 103 -29.19 1.07 -31.70
N ALA A 104 -29.26 1.86 -30.62
CA ALA A 104 -30.51 2.41 -30.11
C ALA A 104 -30.69 3.89 -30.52
N THR A 105 -30.81 4.15 -31.82
CA THR A 105 -31.39 5.36 -32.43
C THR A 105 -31.34 5.09 -33.94
N ASP A 106 -32.36 4.52 -34.55
CA ASP A 106 -33.52 5.29 -34.99
C ASP A 106 -34.70 4.33 -35.25
N GLY A 107 -35.70 4.36 -34.36
CA GLY A 107 -36.94 3.61 -34.53
C GLY A 107 -37.80 4.26 -35.60
N VAL A 108 -37.58 3.92 -36.87
CA VAL A 108 -38.42 4.40 -37.97
C VAL A 108 -39.73 3.60 -37.98
N PHE A 109 -40.80 4.23 -37.49
CA PHE A 109 -42.17 3.77 -37.65
C PHE A 109 -42.55 3.75 -39.13
N TYR A 110 -42.91 2.59 -39.66
CA TYR A 110 -43.58 2.49 -40.95
C TYR A 110 -45.10 2.61 -40.74
N ASP A 111 -45.63 3.83 -40.81
CA ASP A 111 -47.03 4.03 -41.22
C ASP A 111 -47.05 4.23 -42.73
N LYS A 112 -47.46 3.20 -43.46
CA LYS A 112 -47.97 3.35 -44.82
C LYS A 112 -49.32 2.67 -44.90
N ARG A 113 -50.36 3.47 -44.65
CA ARG A 113 -51.68 3.34 -45.27
C ARG A 113 -51.53 3.21 -46.80
N ASN A 114 -51.97 2.07 -47.32
CA ASN A 114 -52.95 1.91 -48.41
C ASN A 114 -53.05 0.43 -48.82
#